data_AF-A0AAD2JK23-F1
#
_entry.id   AF-A0AAD2JK23-F1
#
_cell.length_a   1.000
_cell.length_b   1.000
_cell.length_c   1.000
_cell.angle_alpha   90.00
_cell.angle_beta   90.00
_cell.angle_gamma   90.00
#
_symmetry.space_group_name_H-M   'P 1'
#
loop_
_entity.id
_entity.type
_entity.pdbx_description
1 polymer ?
#
loop_
_entity_poly.entity_id
_entity_poly.type
_entity_poly.pdbx_seq_one_letter_code
_entity_poly.pdbx_strand_id
1 'polypeptide(L)'
;MVPKIKWTTIVTHLCPERDVVFGRGGHANHNPGNGFLLEAVKIHSPKYKRLGKDKDGKAEKKHIVQLVAARIEARGGRFLFRQQTDAPWQEATEKKVHEKISHMLRDQPHPLKQ
;
A
#
# COMPACT_ATOMS: atom_id res chain seq x y z
N MET A 1 13.06 29.53 -19.19
CA MET A 1 12.69 28.10 -19.34
C MET A 1 13.09 27.37 -18.07
N VAL A 2 12.12 26.95 -17.25
CA VAL A 2 12.39 26.16 -16.04
C VAL A 2 12.48 24.69 -16.47
N PRO A 3 13.54 23.94 -16.13
CA PRO A 3 13.64 22.54 -16.53
C PRO A 3 12.53 21.74 -15.84
N LYS A 4 11.69 21.07 -16.64
CA LYS A 4 10.72 20.10 -16.14
C LYS A 4 11.49 18.96 -15.50
N ILE A 5 11.42 18.86 -14.18
CA ILE A 5 11.97 17.73 -13.42
C ILE A 5 11.32 16.46 -13.99
N LYS A 6 12.12 15.63 -14.67
CA LYS A 6 11.70 14.29 -15.05
C LYS A 6 11.68 13.49 -13.76
N TRP A 7 10.49 13.14 -13.29
CA TRP A 7 10.34 12.13 -12.24
C TRP A 7 10.91 10.84 -12.82
N THR A 8 12.14 10.48 -12.42
CA THR A 8 12.77 9.25 -12.86
C THR A 8 12.03 8.10 -12.21
N THR A 9 11.11 7.50 -12.95
CA THR A 9 10.47 6.25 -12.54
C THR A 9 11.58 5.23 -12.31
N ILE A 10 11.83 4.86 -11.05
CA ILE A 10 12.76 3.78 -10.73
C ILE A 10 12.10 2.49 -11.24
N VAL A 11 12.60 2.02 -12.38
CA VAL A 11 12.26 0.71 -12.94
C VAL A 11 13.14 -0.32 -12.24
N THR A 12 12.52 -1.24 -11.51
CA THR A 12 13.25 -2.32 -10.84
C THR A 12 12.82 -3.67 -11.41
N HIS A 13 13.80 -4.52 -11.70
CA HIS A 13 13.55 -5.89 -12.21
C HIS A 13 13.46 -6.93 -11.08
N LEU A 14 13.77 -6.53 -9.84
CA LEU A 14 13.76 -7.40 -8.66
C LEU A 14 12.64 -6.97 -7.71
N CYS A 15 11.75 -7.91 -7.39
CA CYS A 15 10.79 -7.80 -6.30
C CYS A 15 11.35 -8.59 -5.11
N PRO A 16 12.16 -7.98 -4.23
CA PRO A 16 12.59 -8.63 -3.00
C PRO A 16 11.38 -8.93 -2.11
N GLU A 17 11.50 -9.96 -1.27
CA GLU A 17 10.45 -10.45 -0.37
C GLU A 17 9.89 -9.38 0.59
N ARG A 18 10.59 -8.25 0.74
CA ARG A 18 10.22 -7.11 1.59
C ARG A 18 9.33 -6.09 0.87
N ASP A 19 9.36 -6.06 -0.45
CA ASP A 19 8.58 -5.11 -1.24
C ASP A 19 7.12 -5.54 -1.28
N VAL A 20 6.22 -4.58 -1.27
CA VAL A 20 4.78 -4.78 -1.47
C VAL A 20 4.49 -4.58 -2.94
N VAL A 21 3.81 -5.54 -3.58
CA VAL A 21 3.52 -5.50 -5.02
C VAL A 21 2.05 -5.33 -5.31
N PHE A 22 1.75 -4.41 -6.23
CA PHE A 22 0.44 -4.14 -6.78
C PHE A 22 0.38 -4.65 -8.23
N GLY A 23 -0.46 -5.64 -8.50
CA GLY A 23 -0.61 -6.17 -9.85
C GLY A 23 -1.74 -7.18 -9.94
N ARG A 24 -2.04 -7.62 -11.17
CA ARG A 24 -2.94 -8.75 -11.45
C ARG A 24 -2.11 -10.04 -11.60
N GLY A 25 -2.68 -11.18 -11.18
CA GLY A 25 -2.08 -12.52 -11.28
C GLY A 25 -1.58 -13.11 -9.96
N GLY A 26 -1.31 -14.43 -9.94
CA GLY A 26 -1.00 -15.21 -8.73
C GLY A 26 0.28 -14.81 -7.97
N HIS A 27 1.21 -14.12 -8.63
CA HIS A 27 2.47 -13.69 -8.00
C HIS A 27 2.27 -12.60 -6.92
N ALA A 28 1.28 -11.71 -7.10
CA ALA A 28 0.97 -10.70 -6.09
C ALA A 28 0.31 -11.29 -4.84
N ASN A 29 -0.38 -12.44 -4.97
CA ASN A 29 -1.09 -13.06 -3.85
C ASN A 29 -0.15 -13.78 -2.88
N HIS A 30 1.02 -14.23 -3.34
CA HIS A 30 1.97 -15.02 -2.54
C HIS A 30 3.24 -14.26 -2.13
N ASN A 31 3.35 -12.98 -2.49
CA ASN A 31 4.52 -12.19 -2.15
C ASN A 31 4.57 -11.92 -0.63
N PRO A 32 5.66 -12.28 0.09
CA PRO A 32 5.75 -12.12 1.55
C PRO A 32 5.53 -10.68 2.02
N GLY A 33 5.94 -9.70 1.21
CA GLY A 33 5.73 -8.30 1.52
C GLY A 33 4.25 -7.91 1.59
N ASN A 34 3.39 -8.53 0.77
CA ASN A 34 1.94 -8.34 0.80
C ASN A 34 1.29 -9.01 2.02
N GLY A 35 1.84 -10.12 2.49
CA GLY A 35 1.43 -10.75 3.76
C GLY A 35 1.65 -9.84 4.95
N PHE A 36 2.82 -9.20 5.04
CA PHE A 36 3.08 -8.24 6.11
C PHE A 36 2.22 -6.98 6.02
N LEU A 37 1.96 -6.48 4.80
CA LEU A 37 1.01 -5.39 4.62
C LEU A 37 -0.37 -5.79 5.14
N LEU A 38 -0.82 -7.01 4.84
CA LEU A 38 -2.09 -7.52 5.33
C LEU A 38 -2.13 -7.55 6.87
N GLU A 39 -1.09 -8.02 7.54
CA GLU A 39 -1.00 -8.02 9.01
C GLU A 39 -1.04 -6.60 9.58
N ALA A 40 -0.31 -5.66 9.00
CA ALA A 40 -0.35 -4.25 9.41
C ALA A 40 -1.76 -3.66 9.23
N VAL A 41 -2.43 -3.95 8.12
CA VAL A 41 -3.80 -3.50 7.87
C VAL A 41 -4.79 -4.11 8.87
N LYS A 42 -4.68 -5.41 9.20
CA LYS A 42 -5.56 -6.08 10.18
C LYS A 42 -5.53 -5.39 11.54
N ILE A 43 -4.34 -5.00 12.01
CA ILE A 43 -4.16 -4.29 13.29
C ILE A 43 -4.93 -2.96 13.30
N HIS A 44 -4.87 -2.20 12.20
CA HIS A 44 -5.42 -0.84 12.15
C HIS A 44 -6.87 -0.76 11.62
N SER A 45 -7.35 -1.78 10.90
CA SER A 45 -8.68 -1.78 10.27
C SER A 45 -9.83 -1.52 11.26
N PRO A 46 -9.89 -2.11 12.47
CA PRO A 46 -10.95 -1.82 13.42
C PRO A 46 -11.02 -0.35 13.82
N LYS A 47 -9.86 0.30 14.10
CA LYS A 47 -9.82 1.75 14.40
C LYS A 47 -10.28 2.54 13.19
N TYR A 48 -9.74 2.26 12.00
CA TYR A 48 -10.06 2.96 10.76
C TYR A 48 -11.56 2.96 10.43
N LYS A 49 -12.23 1.83 10.64
CA LYS A 49 -13.67 1.66 10.35
C LYS A 49 -14.60 2.43 11.28
N ARG A 50 -14.19 2.64 12.54
CA ARG A 50 -14.97 3.41 13.53
C ARG A 50 -14.91 4.91 13.30
N LEU A 51 -13.89 5.39 12.59
CA LEU A 51 -13.71 6.82 12.34
C LEU A 51 -14.80 7.37 11.42
N GLY A 52 -15.30 8.56 11.77
CA GLY A 52 -16.33 9.29 11.04
C GLY A 52 -15.90 9.82 9.67
N LYS A 53 -16.78 10.61 9.05
CA LYS A 53 -16.52 11.34 7.79
C LYS A 53 -16.30 12.84 8.01
N ASP A 54 -16.34 13.29 9.26
CA ASP A 54 -15.97 14.64 9.68
C ASP A 54 -14.47 14.92 9.42
N LYS A 55 -14.05 16.15 9.70
CA LYS A 55 -12.69 16.62 9.44
C LYS A 55 -11.66 15.81 10.22
N ASP A 56 -11.92 15.54 11.50
CA ASP A 56 -10.98 14.86 12.38
C ASP A 56 -10.87 13.37 12.04
N GLY A 57 -12.00 12.72 11.76
CA GLY A 57 -12.05 11.35 11.26
C GLY A 57 -11.33 11.17 9.93
N LYS A 58 -11.43 12.14 9.01
CA LYS A 58 -10.65 12.14 7.75
C LYS A 58 -9.16 12.28 8.00
N ALA A 59 -8.74 13.18 8.90
CA ALA A 59 -7.35 13.37 9.25
C ALA A 59 -6.75 12.10 9.89
N GLU A 60 -7.47 11.50 10.85
CA GLU A 60 -7.06 10.25 11.50
C GLU A 60 -7.00 9.08 10.52
N LYS A 61 -7.93 8.97 9.56
CA LYS A 61 -7.88 7.95 8.51
C LYS A 61 -6.61 8.09 7.67
N LYS A 62 -6.27 9.32 7.26
CA LYS A 62 -5.03 9.60 6.54
C LYS A 62 -3.80 9.23 7.38
N HIS A 63 -3.80 9.58 8.66
CA HIS A 63 -2.72 9.24 9.57
C HIS A 63 -2.52 7.72 9.72
N ILE A 64 -3.60 6.94 9.86
CA ILE A 64 -3.53 5.47 9.90
C ILE A 64 -2.90 4.91 8.62
N VAL A 65 -3.28 5.42 7.45
CA VAL A 65 -2.70 4.99 6.17
C VAL A 65 -1.19 5.26 6.13
N GLN A 66 -0.77 6.43 6.60
CA GLN A 66 0.65 6.80 6.68
C GLN A 66 1.42 5.90 7.65
N LEU A 67 0.85 5.56 8.81
CA LEU A 67 1.47 4.63 9.76
C LEU A 67 1.68 3.24 9.17
N VAL A 68 0.69 2.72 8.44
CA VAL A 68 0.82 1.43 7.74
C VAL A 68 1.93 1.49 6.70
N ALA A 69 1.98 2.55 5.89
CA ALA A 69 3.01 2.74 4.88
C ALA A 69 4.42 2.83 5.49
N ALA A 70 4.58 3.66 6.51
CA ALA A 70 5.84 3.85 7.24
C ALA A 70 6.37 2.53 7.84
N ARG A 71 5.47 1.62 8.27
CA ARG A 71 5.86 0.31 8.78
C ARG A 71 6.47 -0.59 7.70
N ILE A 72 6.05 -0.46 6.44
CA ILE A 72 6.65 -1.15 5.30
C ILE A 72 8.01 -0.56 4.95
N GLU A 73 8.12 0.77 4.97
CA GLU A 73 9.36 1.48 4.64
C GLU A 73 10.43 1.25 5.70
N ALA A 74 10.07 1.23 6.99
CA ALA A 74 10.98 1.02 8.11
C ALA A 74 11.70 -0.35 8.07
N ARG A 75 11.16 -1.35 7.36
CA ARG A 75 11.81 -2.65 7.14
C ARG A 75 12.61 -2.73 5.84
N GLY A 76 12.76 -1.60 5.14
CA GLY A 76 13.38 -1.49 3.82
C GLY A 76 12.50 -1.99 2.67
N GLY A 77 11.18 -2.05 2.86
CA GLY A 77 10.24 -2.44 1.81
C GLY A 77 9.74 -1.23 1.02
N ARG A 78 9.61 -1.40 -0.30
CA ARG A 78 9.02 -0.42 -1.22
C ARG A 78 7.60 -0.84 -1.61
N PHE A 79 6.85 0.09 -2.17
CA PHE A 79 5.59 -0.22 -2.85
C PHE A 79 5.83 -0.21 -4.35
N LEU A 80 5.61 -1.34 -5.01
CA LEU A 80 5.82 -1.50 -6.43
C LEU A 80 4.48 -1.77 -7.12
N PHE A 81 4.32 -1.29 -8.34
CA PHE A 81 3.21 -1.65 -9.19
C PHE A 81 3.69 -1.97 -10.59
N ARG A 82 2.95 -2.85 -11.28
CA ARG A 82 3.10 -3.06 -12.72
C ARG A 82 1.73 -2.98 -13.39
N GLN A 83 1.67 -2.43 -14.58
CA GLN A 83 0.41 -2.28 -15.32
C GLN A 83 -0.05 -3.62 -15.93
N GLN A 84 0.90 -4.44 -16.37
CA GLN A 84 0.70 -5.73 -17.02
C GLN A 84 1.76 -6.72 -16.52
N THR A 85 1.56 -8.02 -16.73
CA THR A 85 2.47 -9.07 -16.23
C THR A 85 3.90 -8.88 -16.76
N ASP A 86 4.04 -8.52 -18.03
CA ASP A 86 5.33 -8.36 -18.71
C ASP A 86 5.89 -6.94 -18.59
N ALA A 87 5.16 -6.03 -17.93
CA ALA A 87 5.64 -4.68 -17.69
C ALA A 87 6.64 -4.67 -16.52
N PRO A 88 7.67 -3.80 -16.57
CA PRO A 88 8.58 -3.62 -15.44
C PRO A 88 7.85 -3.15 -14.18
N TRP A 89 8.38 -3.52 -13.01
CA TRP A 89 7.92 -2.94 -11.75
C TRP A 89 8.35 -1.48 -11.66
N GLN A 90 7.42 -0.66 -11.18
CA GLN A 90 7.60 0.77 -10.95
C GLN A 90 7.25 1.08 -9.51
N GLU A 91 7.99 1.99 -8.89
CA GLU A 91 7.63 2.46 -7.55
C GLU A 91 6.28 3.18 -7.57
N ALA A 92 5.41 2.82 -6.63
CA ALA A 92 4.08 3.38 -6.51
C ALA A 92 4.15 4.78 -5.93
N THR A 93 3.37 5.69 -6.51
CA THR A 93 3.21 7.04 -5.96
C THR A 93 2.49 6.99 -4.62
N GLU A 94 2.69 8.01 -3.77
CA GLU A 94 1.98 8.15 -2.48
C GLU A 94 0.47 7.99 -2.65
N LYS A 95 -0.11 8.58 -3.71
CA LYS A 95 -1.53 8.43 -4.04
C LYS A 95 -1.94 6.97 -4.24
N LYS A 96 -1.17 6.18 -5.00
CA LYS A 96 -1.46 4.76 -5.25
C LYS A 96 -1.33 3.92 -3.98
N VAL A 97 -0.29 4.18 -3.18
CA VAL A 97 -0.09 3.53 -1.88
C VAL A 97 -1.28 3.83 -0.97
N HIS A 98 -1.67 5.09 -0.86
CA HIS A 98 -2.78 5.52 -0.04
C HIS A 98 -4.10 4.86 -0.46
N GLU A 99 -4.43 4.86 -1.75
CA GLU A 99 -5.63 4.23 -2.29
C GLU A 99 -5.66 2.73 -1.99
N LYS A 100 -4.53 2.03 -2.21
CA LYS A 100 -4.43 0.59 -1.92
C LYS A 100 -4.64 0.27 -0.45
N ILE A 101 -3.94 0.96 0.45
CA ILE A 101 -4.03 0.73 1.89
C ILE A 101 -5.44 1.08 2.39
N SER A 102 -5.99 2.22 1.96
CA SER A 102 -7.36 2.63 2.30
C SER A 102 -8.40 1.60 1.87
N HIS A 103 -8.23 1.03 0.67
CA HIS A 103 -9.10 -0.03 0.16
C HIS A 103 -9.01 -1.28 1.05
N MET A 104 -7.79 -1.73 1.35
CA MET A 104 -7.58 -2.90 2.20
C MET A 104 -8.14 -2.68 3.62
N LEU A 105 -7.91 -1.51 4.23
CA LEU A 105 -8.43 -1.17 5.57
C LEU A 105 -9.96 -1.20 5.62
N ARG A 106 -10.61 -0.70 4.56
CA ARG A 106 -12.08 -0.72 4.43
C ARG A 106 -12.62 -2.13 4.24
N ASP A 107 -11.94 -2.92 3.42
CA ASP A 107 -12.46 -4.21 2.95
C ASP A 107 -12.04 -5.39 3.83
N GLN A 108 -11.09 -5.21 4.76
CA GLN A 108 -10.72 -6.26 5.73
C GLN A 108 -11.96 -6.79 6.47
N PRO A 109 -12.24 -8.10 6.45
CA PRO A 109 -13.37 -8.64 7.19
C PRO A 109 -13.21 -8.35 8.69
N HIS A 110 -14.31 -7.99 9.35
CA HIS A 110 -14.31 -7.88 10.80
C HIS A 110 -14.21 -9.30 11.38
N PRO A 111 -13.37 -9.56 12.39
CA PRO A 111 -13.13 -10.92 12.90
C PRO A 111 -14.36 -11.62 13.51
N LEU A 112 -15.56 -11.01 13.48
CA LEU A 112 -16.81 -11.54 14.05
C LEU A 112 -17.87 -11.89 13.00
N LYS A 113 -17.47 -12.37 11.82
CA LYS A 113 -18.36 -13.14 10.95
C LYS A 113 -17.67 -14.44 10.56
N GLN A 114 -17.80 -15.44 11.43
CA GLN A 114 -17.74 -16.86 11.06
C GLN A 114 -19.14 -17.30 10.66
#